data_AF-A0A942Z7P7-F1
#
_entry.id   AF-A0A942Z7P7-F1
#
_cell.length_a   1.000
_cell.length_b   1.000
_cell.length_c   1.000
_cell.angle_alpha   90.00
_cell.angle_beta   90.00
_cell.angle_gamma   90.00
#
_symmetry.space_group_name_H-M   'P 1'
#
loop_
_entity.id
_entity.type
_entity.pdbx_description
1 polymer ?
#
loop_
_entity_poly.entity_id
_entity_poly.type
_entity_poly.pdbx_seq_one_letter_code
_entity_poly.pdbx_strand_id
1 'polypeptide(L)'
;MIYVEDLLKDLTEFIDFFIMKYKYENRGIVKKFRMKSGLNKDLSEDKWCQMFITKSAINHCCKILLIKVFEDKNKVLPKLNNEGFEHWSEMVVDLDSQYNNIYNIALKDILTVAELRRAFKISDYDVYEIDNELASYIINKLLNYEFKNITGNELNNIARLLYLNNQNIEYFYKPCPAIEFIKGMEEKKEILI
;
A
#
# COMPACT_ATOMS: atom_id res chain seq x y z
N MET A 1 16.29 11.22 6.24
CA MET A 1 16.03 10.57 7.56
C MET A 1 14.52 10.46 7.72
N ILE A 2 13.99 9.27 8.01
CA ILE A 2 12.53 9.06 8.13
C ILE A 2 12.10 9.38 9.55
N TYR A 3 11.18 10.33 9.69
CA TYR A 3 10.40 10.52 10.90
C TYR A 3 9.18 9.61 10.81
N VAL A 4 9.22 8.49 11.52
CA VAL A 4 8.18 7.43 11.45
C VAL A 4 6.79 7.98 11.78
N GLU A 5 6.71 8.95 12.70
CA GLU A 5 5.44 9.59 13.09
C GLU A 5 4.83 10.40 11.95
N ASP A 6 5.63 11.21 11.23
CA ASP A 6 5.17 11.99 10.08
C ASP A 6 4.73 11.07 8.93
N LEU A 7 5.51 10.03 8.66
CA LEU A 7 5.16 9.03 7.66
C LEU A 7 3.84 8.33 8.01
N LEU A 8 3.65 7.93 9.27
CA LEU A 8 2.40 7.31 9.72
C LEU A 8 1.21 8.26 9.60
N LYS A 9 1.41 9.55 9.88
CA LYS A 9 0.38 10.57 9.68
C LYS A 9 -0.02 10.65 8.21
N ASP A 10 0.94 10.79 7.29
CA ASP A 10 0.66 10.86 5.85
C ASP A 10 -0.01 9.58 5.31
N LEU A 11 0.42 8.41 5.78
CA LEU A 11 -0.22 7.14 5.43
C LEU A 11 -1.64 7.02 5.98
N THR A 12 -1.91 7.58 7.17
CA THR A 12 -3.25 7.62 7.76
C THR A 12 -4.15 8.56 6.98
N GLU A 13 -3.67 9.75 6.61
CA GLU A 13 -4.42 10.68 5.76
C GLU A 13 -4.77 10.04 4.40
N PHE A 14 -3.84 9.27 3.81
CA PHE A 14 -4.13 8.50 2.60
C PHE A 14 -5.21 7.42 2.81
N ILE A 15 -5.14 6.67 3.93
CA ILE A 15 -6.16 5.68 4.27
C ILE A 15 -7.54 6.33 4.38
N ASP A 16 -7.63 7.48 5.05
CA ASP A 16 -8.88 8.24 5.18
C ASP A 16 -9.39 8.72 3.81
N PHE A 17 -8.50 9.23 2.96
CA PHE A 17 -8.86 9.64 1.60
C PHE A 17 -9.38 8.45 0.78
N PHE A 18 -8.69 7.31 0.82
CA PHE A 18 -9.08 6.07 0.15
C PHE A 18 -10.45 5.59 0.62
N ILE A 19 -10.68 5.57 1.93
CA ILE A 19 -11.97 5.18 2.52
C ILE A 19 -13.07 6.12 2.07
N MET A 20 -12.85 7.43 2.13
CA MET A 20 -13.83 8.44 1.74
C MET A 20 -14.25 8.27 0.28
N LYS A 21 -13.27 8.05 -0.61
CA LYS A 21 -13.50 7.88 -2.05
C LYS A 21 -14.30 6.62 -2.35
N TYR A 22 -13.92 5.49 -1.76
CA TYR A 22 -14.48 4.19 -2.10
C TYR A 22 -15.61 3.69 -1.19
N LYS A 23 -16.05 4.48 -0.21
CA LYS A 23 -17.05 4.10 0.82
C LYS A 23 -18.31 3.41 0.26
N TYR A 24 -18.77 3.86 -0.91
CA TYR A 24 -19.98 3.34 -1.57
C TYR A 24 -19.67 2.50 -2.81
N GLU A 25 -18.43 2.55 -3.30
CA GLU A 25 -18.01 1.79 -4.47
C GLU A 25 -17.84 0.32 -4.13
N ASN A 26 -18.13 -0.55 -5.10
CA ASN A 26 -17.99 -2.01 -4.99
C ASN A 26 -18.73 -2.65 -3.80
N ARG A 27 -19.64 -1.92 -3.12
CA ARG A 27 -20.44 -2.45 -1.99
C ARG A 27 -21.12 -3.77 -2.31
N GLY A 28 -21.69 -3.92 -3.50
CA GLY A 28 -22.31 -5.18 -3.94
C GLY A 28 -21.32 -6.35 -4.02
N ILE A 29 -20.08 -6.09 -4.47
CA ILE A 29 -19.01 -7.09 -4.54
C ILE A 29 -18.52 -7.45 -3.14
N VAL A 30 -18.29 -6.44 -2.29
CA VAL A 30 -17.88 -6.58 -0.88
C VAL A 30 -18.89 -7.40 -0.08
N LYS A 31 -20.20 -7.16 -0.28
CA LYS A 31 -21.27 -7.99 0.32
C LYS A 31 -21.17 -9.46 -0.14
N LYS A 32 -20.87 -9.71 -1.42
CA LYS A 32 -20.66 -11.08 -1.92
C LYS A 32 -19.45 -11.74 -1.26
N PHE A 33 -18.35 -11.01 -1.02
CA PHE A 33 -17.20 -11.53 -0.28
C PHE A 33 -17.58 -11.93 1.15
N ARG A 34 -18.28 -11.04 1.88
CA ARG A 34 -18.81 -11.34 3.22
C ARG A 34 -19.63 -12.61 3.24
N MET A 35 -20.65 -12.71 2.37
CA MET A 35 -21.55 -13.87 2.29
C MET A 35 -20.80 -15.17 1.99
N LYS A 36 -19.88 -15.15 1.02
CA LYS A 36 -19.10 -16.35 0.64
C LYS A 36 -18.12 -16.80 1.71
N SER A 37 -17.59 -15.86 2.50
CA SER A 37 -16.55 -16.15 3.48
C SER A 37 -17.05 -16.89 4.71
N GLY A 38 -18.27 -16.58 5.17
CA GLY A 38 -18.78 -17.05 6.45
C GLY A 38 -18.02 -16.53 7.68
N LEU A 39 -17.09 -15.58 7.52
CA LEU A 39 -16.27 -15.01 8.60
C LEU A 39 -16.91 -13.75 9.20
N ASN A 40 -16.55 -13.44 10.46
CA ASN A 40 -16.95 -12.20 11.15
C ASN A 40 -18.47 -11.92 11.08
N LYS A 41 -19.30 -12.95 11.28
CA LYS A 41 -20.77 -12.90 11.15
C LYS A 41 -21.44 -12.01 12.19
N ASP A 42 -20.77 -11.80 13.31
CA ASP A 42 -21.15 -10.92 14.42
C ASP A 42 -21.11 -9.44 14.02
N LEU A 43 -20.37 -9.08 12.96
CA LEU A 43 -20.33 -7.71 12.47
C LEU A 43 -21.56 -7.37 11.63
N SER A 44 -22.09 -6.15 11.85
CA SER A 44 -23.06 -5.55 10.93
C SER A 44 -22.45 -5.42 9.53
N GLU A 45 -23.31 -5.38 8.52
CA GLU A 45 -22.85 -5.26 7.13
C GLU A 45 -22.02 -3.98 6.90
N ASP A 46 -22.47 -2.84 7.42
CA ASP A 46 -21.75 -1.57 7.28
C ASP A 46 -20.39 -1.63 7.98
N LYS A 47 -20.31 -2.22 9.18
CA LYS A 47 -19.03 -2.39 9.88
C LYS A 47 -18.09 -3.33 9.14
N TRP A 48 -18.62 -4.42 8.57
CA TRP A 48 -17.83 -5.34 7.75
C TRP A 48 -17.28 -4.65 6.52
N CYS A 49 -18.11 -3.90 5.79
CA CYS A 49 -17.67 -3.14 4.61
C CYS A 49 -16.61 -2.10 4.98
N GLN A 50 -16.81 -1.39 6.09
CA GLN A 50 -15.86 -0.40 6.59
C GLN A 50 -14.50 -1.02 6.96
N MET A 51 -14.49 -2.15 7.66
CA MET A 51 -13.24 -2.84 7.99
C MET A 51 -12.55 -3.39 6.73
N PHE A 52 -13.33 -3.84 5.73
CA PHE A 52 -12.81 -4.32 4.46
C PHE A 52 -12.10 -3.24 3.65
N ILE A 53 -12.74 -2.09 3.46
CA ILE A 53 -12.12 -0.96 2.74
C ILE A 53 -10.90 -0.42 3.49
N THR A 54 -10.94 -0.32 4.82
CA THR A 54 -9.77 0.07 5.62
C THR A 54 -8.61 -0.92 5.45
N LYS A 55 -8.88 -2.22 5.52
CA LYS A 55 -7.85 -3.25 5.32
C LYS A 55 -7.29 -3.25 3.89
N SER A 56 -8.13 -2.96 2.91
CA SER A 56 -7.70 -2.73 1.53
C SER A 56 -6.75 -1.54 1.40
N ALA A 57 -7.08 -0.41 2.03
CA ALA A 57 -6.25 0.79 2.01
C ALA A 57 -4.85 0.52 2.60
N ILE A 58 -4.79 -0.16 3.75
CA ILE A 58 -3.50 -0.53 4.38
C ILE A 58 -2.69 -1.47 3.48
N ASN A 59 -3.33 -2.43 2.80
CA ASN A 59 -2.63 -3.32 1.88
C ASN A 59 -1.99 -2.53 0.72
N HIS A 60 -2.69 -1.51 0.19
CA HIS A 60 -2.13 -0.60 -0.80
C HIS A 60 -0.99 0.25 -0.24
N CYS A 61 -1.12 0.81 0.97
CA CYS A 61 -0.01 1.49 1.63
C CYS A 61 1.24 0.61 1.67
N CYS A 62 1.10 -0.64 2.09
CA CYS A 62 2.22 -1.58 2.15
C CYS A 62 2.80 -1.90 0.78
N LYS A 63 1.98 -2.06 -0.27
CA LYS A 63 2.48 -2.23 -1.65
C LYS A 63 3.30 -1.02 -2.10
N ILE A 64 2.78 0.18 -1.90
CA ILE A 64 3.44 1.43 -2.29
C ILE A 64 4.76 1.61 -1.52
N LEU A 65 4.76 1.38 -0.20
CA LEU A 65 5.97 1.42 0.62
C LEU A 65 7.02 0.43 0.12
N LEU A 66 6.63 -0.82 -0.18
CA LEU A 66 7.56 -1.82 -0.71
C LEU A 66 8.21 -1.36 -2.02
N ILE A 67 7.44 -0.78 -2.94
CA ILE A 67 7.99 -0.21 -4.18
C ILE A 67 9.04 0.87 -3.84
N LYS A 68 8.66 1.86 -3.04
CA LYS A 68 9.53 2.99 -2.68
C LYS A 68 10.82 2.55 -1.97
N VAL A 69 10.72 1.59 -1.06
CA VAL A 69 11.88 1.02 -0.34
C VAL A 69 12.86 0.34 -1.29
N PHE A 70 12.36 -0.43 -2.24
CA PHE A 70 13.21 -1.15 -3.20
C PHE A 70 13.83 -0.20 -4.23
N GLU A 71 13.12 0.85 -4.63
CA GLU A 71 13.67 1.93 -5.46
C GLU A 71 14.79 2.68 -4.73
N ASP A 72 14.57 3.13 -3.49
CA ASP A 72 15.58 3.87 -2.72
C ASP A 72 16.82 3.03 -2.33
N LYS A 73 16.68 1.70 -2.38
CA LYS A 73 17.79 0.75 -2.21
C LYS A 73 18.43 0.33 -3.54
N ASN A 74 18.04 0.93 -4.66
CA ASN A 74 18.53 0.63 -6.02
C ASN A 74 18.35 -0.85 -6.44
N LYS A 75 17.32 -1.52 -5.91
CA LYS A 75 16.98 -2.91 -6.26
C LYS A 75 16.08 -3.00 -7.49
N VAL A 76 15.37 -1.91 -7.80
CA VAL A 76 14.56 -1.71 -9.01
C VAL A 76 14.77 -0.27 -9.52
N LEU A 77 14.38 0.01 -10.76
CA LEU A 77 14.59 1.33 -11.34
C LEU A 77 13.73 2.40 -10.63
N PRO A 78 14.25 3.62 -10.42
CA PRO A 78 13.54 4.69 -9.72
C PRO A 78 12.30 5.15 -10.51
N LYS A 79 11.15 5.30 -9.84
CA LYS A 79 9.91 5.82 -10.45
C LYS A 79 9.11 6.68 -9.47
N LEU A 80 8.96 6.23 -8.24
CA LEU A 80 8.20 6.87 -7.16
C LEU A 80 9.09 7.66 -6.18
N ASN A 81 10.41 7.61 -6.36
CA ASN A 81 11.36 8.42 -5.59
C ASN A 81 11.77 9.71 -6.34
N ASN A 82 12.56 10.55 -5.66
CA ASN A 82 12.97 11.85 -6.20
C ASN A 82 13.71 11.72 -7.54
N GLU A 83 14.65 10.78 -7.65
CA GLU A 83 15.38 10.50 -8.91
C GLU A 83 14.42 10.12 -10.05
N GLY A 84 13.44 9.25 -9.77
CA GLY A 84 12.43 8.85 -10.74
C GLY A 84 11.58 10.03 -11.21
N PHE A 85 11.16 10.89 -10.27
CA PHE A 85 10.34 12.06 -10.58
C PHE A 85 11.10 13.15 -11.34
N GLU A 86 12.38 13.34 -11.06
CA GLU A 86 13.25 14.20 -11.85
C GLU A 86 13.24 13.74 -13.32
N HIS A 87 13.48 12.45 -13.57
CA HIS A 87 13.42 11.89 -14.93
C HIS A 87 12.04 12.02 -15.59
N TRP A 88 10.96 11.73 -14.86
CA TRP A 88 9.61 11.88 -15.43
C TRP A 88 9.28 13.33 -15.78
N SER A 89 9.70 14.29 -14.96
CA SER A 89 9.47 15.72 -15.20
C SER A 89 10.15 16.25 -16.47
N GLU A 90 11.27 15.64 -16.87
CA GLU A 90 11.98 15.98 -18.11
C GLU A 90 11.33 15.34 -19.35
N MET A 91 10.64 14.20 -19.17
CA MET A 91 10.10 13.39 -20.27
C MET A 91 8.61 13.61 -20.54
N VAL A 92 7.84 14.03 -19.55
CA VAL A 92 6.37 14.04 -19.59
C VAL A 92 5.84 15.47 -19.48
N VAL A 93 5.11 15.91 -20.50
CA VAL A 93 4.57 17.29 -20.63
C VAL A 93 3.48 17.60 -19.61
N ASP A 94 2.73 16.59 -19.14
CA ASP A 94 1.62 16.73 -18.20
C ASP A 94 1.72 15.66 -17.11
N LEU A 95 2.76 15.75 -16.28
CA LEU A 95 3.06 14.74 -15.25
C LEU A 95 1.89 14.55 -14.27
N ASP A 96 1.16 15.63 -13.98
CA ASP A 96 0.05 15.65 -13.03
C ASP A 96 -1.11 14.72 -13.40
N SER A 97 -1.31 14.48 -14.70
CA SER A 97 -2.33 13.53 -15.18
C SER A 97 -1.85 12.08 -15.32
N GLN A 98 -0.57 11.81 -14.99
CA GLN A 98 0.10 10.53 -15.29
C GLN A 98 0.55 9.76 -14.06
N TYR A 99 0.23 10.21 -12.85
CA TYR A 99 0.62 9.54 -11.59
C TYR A 99 0.14 8.08 -11.53
N ASN A 100 -1.09 7.78 -11.99
CA ASN A 100 -1.56 6.39 -12.05
C ASN A 100 -0.74 5.54 -13.03
N ASN A 101 -0.31 6.11 -14.16
CA ASN A 101 0.50 5.40 -15.15
C ASN A 101 1.90 5.12 -14.60
N ILE A 102 2.51 6.09 -13.91
CA ILE A 102 3.79 5.91 -13.22
C ILE A 102 3.68 4.82 -12.16
N TYR A 103 2.63 4.86 -11.34
CA TYR A 103 2.35 3.83 -10.34
C TYR A 103 2.19 2.43 -10.98
N ASN A 104 1.45 2.33 -12.07
CA ASN A 104 1.25 1.07 -12.80
C ASN A 104 2.55 0.52 -13.41
N ILE A 105 3.44 1.40 -13.89
CA ILE A 105 4.78 1.01 -14.35
C ILE A 105 5.60 0.47 -13.17
N ALA A 106 5.53 1.14 -12.01
CA ALA A 106 6.23 0.69 -10.80
C ALA A 106 5.72 -0.67 -10.30
N LEU A 107 4.41 -0.91 -10.34
CA LEU A 107 3.81 -2.21 -10.04
C LEU A 107 4.27 -3.32 -10.99
N LYS A 108 4.48 -3.02 -12.28
CA LYS A 108 4.99 -4.02 -13.23
C LYS A 108 6.46 -4.32 -12.98
N ASP A 109 7.26 -3.30 -12.71
CA ASP A 109 8.69 -3.47 -12.49
C ASP A 109 9.01 -4.20 -11.18
N ILE A 110 8.29 -3.91 -10.10
CA ILE A 110 8.51 -4.56 -8.80
C ILE A 110 8.23 -6.08 -8.86
N LEU A 111 7.39 -6.53 -9.78
CA LEU A 111 7.09 -7.96 -10.01
C LEU A 111 8.23 -8.72 -10.70
N THR A 112 9.21 -8.02 -11.28
CA THR A 112 10.42 -8.64 -11.83
C THR A 112 11.29 -9.23 -10.70
N VAL A 113 11.23 -8.66 -9.49
CA VAL A 113 11.86 -9.18 -8.28
C VAL A 113 11.09 -10.38 -7.74
N ALA A 114 11.68 -11.57 -7.85
CA ALA A 114 11.00 -12.85 -7.58
C ALA A 114 10.49 -12.97 -6.14
N GLU A 115 11.25 -12.45 -5.19
CA GLU A 115 10.94 -12.44 -3.75
C GLU A 115 9.68 -11.62 -3.45
N LEU A 116 9.45 -10.54 -4.20
CA LEU A 116 8.33 -9.61 -3.98
C LEU A 116 7.02 -10.08 -4.58
N ARG A 117 7.02 -11.03 -5.52
CA ARG A 117 5.79 -11.50 -6.19
C ARG A 117 4.69 -11.95 -5.22
N ARG A 118 5.05 -12.45 -4.03
CA ARG A 118 4.09 -12.82 -3.00
C ARG A 118 3.37 -11.63 -2.40
N ALA A 119 4.06 -10.50 -2.19
CA ALA A 119 3.50 -9.27 -1.66
C ALA A 119 2.48 -8.62 -2.61
N PHE A 120 2.68 -8.81 -3.91
CA PHE A 120 1.85 -8.21 -4.97
C PHE A 120 0.85 -9.20 -5.60
N LYS A 121 0.65 -10.38 -4.98
CA LYS A 121 -0.35 -11.34 -5.45
C LYS A 121 -1.75 -10.71 -5.42
N ILE A 122 -2.52 -10.90 -6.50
CA ILE A 122 -3.91 -10.45 -6.60
C ILE A 122 -4.75 -11.12 -5.49
N SER A 123 -5.59 -10.30 -4.85
CA SER A 123 -6.45 -10.65 -3.72
C SER A 123 -7.80 -9.95 -3.81
N ASP A 124 -8.75 -10.32 -2.93
CA ASP A 124 -10.07 -9.67 -2.88
C ASP A 124 -9.97 -8.16 -2.58
N TYR A 125 -8.89 -7.73 -1.92
CA TYR A 125 -8.60 -6.32 -1.62
C TYR A 125 -8.27 -5.50 -2.86
N ASP A 126 -7.87 -6.14 -3.97
CA ASP A 126 -7.57 -5.44 -5.22
C ASP A 126 -8.84 -5.09 -6.02
N VAL A 127 -10.03 -5.25 -5.42
CA VAL A 127 -11.29 -4.72 -5.95
C VAL A 127 -11.31 -3.19 -6.03
N TYR A 128 -10.46 -2.53 -5.23
CA TYR A 128 -10.26 -1.09 -5.25
C TYR A 128 -8.90 -0.79 -5.87
N GLU A 129 -8.89 0.02 -6.92
CA GLU A 129 -7.67 0.38 -7.65
C GLU A 129 -7.10 1.73 -7.17
N ILE A 130 -5.83 1.98 -7.45
CA ILE A 130 -5.20 3.28 -7.22
C ILE A 130 -5.34 4.08 -8.52
N ASP A 131 -6.25 5.05 -8.50
CA ASP A 131 -6.45 5.98 -9.62
C ASP A 131 -5.46 7.16 -9.56
N ASN A 132 -5.60 8.12 -10.48
CA ASN A 132 -4.64 9.22 -10.58
C ASN A 132 -4.65 10.12 -9.33
N GLU A 133 -5.82 10.37 -8.74
CA GLU A 133 -5.91 11.21 -7.54
C GLU A 133 -5.24 10.54 -6.33
N LEU A 134 -5.51 9.25 -6.10
CA LEU A 134 -4.89 8.50 -5.01
C LEU A 134 -3.39 8.34 -5.22
N ALA A 135 -2.97 8.03 -6.45
CA ALA A 135 -1.55 7.94 -6.81
C ALA A 135 -0.84 9.26 -6.59
N SER A 136 -1.39 10.36 -7.13
CA SER A 136 -0.82 11.70 -6.97
C SER A 136 -0.69 12.09 -5.52
N TYR A 137 -1.74 11.86 -4.72
CA TYR A 137 -1.72 12.18 -3.30
C TYR A 137 -0.57 11.46 -2.58
N ILE A 138 -0.52 10.13 -2.65
CA ILE A 138 0.44 9.36 -1.85
C ILE A 138 1.87 9.51 -2.36
N ILE A 139 2.07 9.56 -3.67
CA ILE A 139 3.40 9.70 -4.25
C ILE A 139 4.01 11.04 -3.84
N ASN A 140 3.26 12.14 -3.94
CA ASN A 140 3.76 13.46 -3.54
C ASN A 140 4.11 13.53 -2.04
N LYS A 141 3.38 12.82 -1.17
CA LYS A 141 3.78 12.67 0.24
C LYS A 141 5.09 11.90 0.36
N LEU A 142 5.20 10.75 -0.33
CA LEU A 142 6.35 9.84 -0.24
C LEU A 142 7.66 10.42 -0.80
N LEU A 143 7.62 11.41 -1.69
CA LEU A 143 8.80 12.14 -2.16
C LEU A 143 9.57 12.84 -1.03
N ASN A 144 8.90 13.19 0.07
CA ASN A 144 9.52 13.81 1.25
C ASN A 144 10.32 12.82 2.12
N TYR A 145 10.31 11.54 1.79
CA TYR A 145 10.91 10.49 2.61
C TYR A 145 11.98 9.69 1.83
N GLU A 146 13.09 9.43 2.50
CA GLU A 146 14.21 8.63 1.99
C GLU A 146 14.30 7.29 2.74
N PHE A 147 14.02 6.20 2.05
CA PHE A 147 13.93 4.84 2.58
C PHE A 147 15.21 4.02 2.44
N LYS A 148 16.30 4.60 1.92
CA LYS A 148 17.57 3.93 1.69
C LYS A 148 18.05 3.11 2.90
N ASN A 149 17.91 3.68 4.09
CA ASN A 149 18.38 3.10 5.34
C ASN A 149 17.29 2.40 6.17
N ILE A 150 16.04 2.32 5.68
CA ILE A 150 14.99 1.64 6.44
C ILE A 150 15.29 0.14 6.55
N THR A 151 15.04 -0.40 7.72
CA THR A 151 15.18 -1.82 8.05
C THR A 151 13.84 -2.55 7.93
N GLY A 152 13.90 -3.88 7.85
CA GLY A 152 12.67 -4.71 7.86
C GLY A 152 11.86 -4.55 9.14
N ASN A 153 12.52 -4.38 10.28
CA ASN A 153 11.87 -4.16 11.57
C ASN A 153 11.13 -2.82 11.60
N GLU A 154 11.71 -1.75 11.07
CA GLU A 154 11.04 -0.45 10.97
C GLU A 154 9.83 -0.52 10.04
N LEU A 155 9.97 -1.17 8.89
CA LEU A 155 8.85 -1.36 7.95
C LEU A 155 7.73 -2.20 8.57
N ASN A 156 8.07 -3.26 9.32
CA ASN A 156 7.08 -4.04 10.05
C ASN A 156 6.42 -3.25 11.17
N ASN A 157 7.18 -2.44 11.91
CA ASN A 157 6.61 -1.57 12.93
C ASN A 157 5.61 -0.57 12.32
N ILE A 158 5.92 0.01 11.16
CA ILE A 158 4.97 0.87 10.42
C ILE A 158 3.70 0.10 10.08
N ALA A 159 3.82 -1.09 9.47
CA ALA A 159 2.65 -1.92 9.12
C ALA A 159 1.80 -2.30 10.33
N ARG A 160 2.43 -2.64 11.46
CA ARG A 160 1.76 -2.94 12.73
C ARG A 160 1.02 -1.73 13.29
N LEU A 161 1.64 -0.55 13.27
CA LEU A 161 1.03 0.69 13.76
C LEU A 161 -0.17 1.09 12.90
N LEU A 162 -0.11 0.90 11.58
CA LEU A 162 -1.27 1.10 10.71
C LEU A 162 -2.46 0.21 11.11
N TYR A 163 -2.23 -1.05 11.49
CA TYR A 163 -3.32 -1.92 11.98
C TYR A 163 -3.85 -1.52 13.36
N LEU A 164 -2.97 -1.19 14.31
CA LEU A 164 -3.37 -0.83 15.66
C LEU A 164 -4.23 0.44 15.67
N ASN A 165 -3.85 1.43 14.85
CA ASN A 165 -4.59 2.69 14.74
C ASN A 165 -5.95 2.51 14.04
N ASN A 166 -6.19 1.37 13.38
CA ASN A 166 -7.37 1.09 12.58
C ASN A 166 -8.17 -0.12 13.13
N GLN A 167 -8.59 -0.06 14.39
CA GLN A 167 -9.51 -1.03 15.02
C GLN A 167 -9.03 -2.49 15.06
N ASN A 168 -7.71 -2.74 15.06
CA ASN A 168 -7.13 -4.08 15.12
C ASN A 168 -7.67 -5.03 14.04
N ILE A 169 -7.76 -4.53 12.79
CA ILE A 169 -8.26 -5.28 11.62
C ILE A 169 -7.32 -6.42 11.16
N GLU A 170 -6.24 -6.67 11.89
CA GLU A 170 -5.27 -7.72 11.59
C GLU A 170 -5.97 -9.07 11.36
N TYR A 171 -6.87 -9.45 12.27
CA TYR A 171 -7.62 -10.71 12.24
C TYR A 171 -8.95 -10.63 11.49
N PHE A 172 -9.29 -9.47 10.91
CA PHE A 172 -10.51 -9.30 10.13
C PHE A 172 -10.35 -9.86 8.71
N TYR A 173 -11.26 -10.74 8.29
CA TYR A 173 -11.25 -11.33 6.96
C TYR A 173 -9.89 -11.99 6.56
N LYS A 174 -9.70 -12.32 5.28
CA LYS A 174 -8.52 -13.03 4.78
C LYS A 174 -7.22 -12.22 4.98
N PRO A 175 -6.04 -12.85 5.02
CA PRO A 175 -4.77 -12.13 5.08
C PRO A 175 -4.51 -11.25 3.84
N CYS A 176 -3.80 -10.14 4.03
CA CYS A 176 -3.40 -9.22 2.96
C CYS A 176 -1.98 -9.54 2.47
N PRO A 177 -1.78 -9.82 1.17
CA PRO A 177 -0.49 -10.31 0.67
C PRO A 177 0.72 -9.42 1.01
N ALA A 178 0.61 -8.10 0.83
CA ALA A 178 1.72 -7.18 1.07
C ALA A 178 2.07 -7.06 2.56
N ILE A 179 1.05 -7.09 3.41
CA ILE A 179 1.22 -6.95 4.85
C ILE A 179 1.82 -8.22 5.45
N GLU A 180 1.32 -9.39 5.04
CA GLU A 180 1.88 -10.68 5.48
C GLU A 180 3.34 -10.84 5.02
N PHE A 181 3.66 -10.32 3.84
CA PHE A 181 5.04 -10.29 3.36
C PHE A 181 5.95 -9.44 4.26
N ILE A 182 5.54 -8.22 4.61
CA ILE A 182 6.30 -7.33 5.51
C ILE A 182 6.48 -7.98 6.89
N LYS A 183 5.43 -8.57 7.47
CA LYS A 183 5.54 -9.28 8.75
C LYS A 183 6.54 -10.43 8.69
N GLY A 184 6.52 -11.19 7.60
CA GLY A 184 7.47 -12.29 7.37
C GLY A 184 8.91 -11.85 7.09
N MET A 185 9.20 -10.55 6.96
CA MET A 185 10.57 -10.05 6.81
C MET A 185 11.38 -10.15 8.11
N GLU A 186 10.74 -10.08 9.29
CA GLU A 186 11.45 -10.24 10.57
C GLU A 186 12.12 -11.62 10.68
N GLU A 187 11.49 -12.63 10.08
CA GLU A 187 11.99 -13.99 10.03
C GLU A 187 13.09 -14.18 8.97
N LYS A 188 13.20 -13.24 8.01
CA LYS A 188 14.08 -13.31 6.84
C LYS A 188 14.97 -12.08 6.78
N LYS A 189 16.07 -12.11 7.54
CA LYS A 189 17.03 -11.00 7.70
C LYS A 189 17.63 -10.46 6.39
N GLU A 190 17.51 -11.16 5.26
CA GLU A 190 18.25 -10.86 4.02
C GLU A 190 17.48 -10.10 2.94
N ILE A 191 16.16 -9.88 3.06
CA ILE A 191 15.35 -9.33 1.94
C ILE A 191 15.68 -7.85 1.65
N LEU A 192 16.14 -7.10 2.65
CA LEU A 192 16.40 -5.65 2.55
C LEU A 192 17.89 -5.28 2.65
N ILE A 193 18.78 -6.28 2.61
CA ILE A 193 20.24 -6.13 2.59
C ILE A 193 20.72 -5.91 1.14
#